data_AF-A0AAE0XXU1-F1
#
_entry.id   AF-A0AAE0XXU1-F1
#
_cell.length_a   1.000
_cell.length_b   1.000
_cell.length_c   1.000
_cell.angle_alpha   90.00
_cell.angle_beta   90.00
_cell.angle_gamma   90.00
#
_symmetry.space_group_name_H-M   'P 1'
#
loop_
_entity.id
_entity.type
_entity.pdbx_description
1 polymer ?
#
loop_
_entity_poly.entity_id
_entity_poly.type
_entity_poly.pdbx_seq_one_letter_code
_entity_poly.pdbx_strand_id
1 'polypeptide(L)' 'MDLGELRWELVACLGGVFVICYFSMWKGILVSGKVVWFTALFPYVVLFILMIRGATLPGAGEGVKYYLTPNFTRLASSQ' A
#
# COMPACT_ATOMS: atom_id res chain seq x y z
N MET A 1 25.06 -15.19 12.64
CA MET A 1 23.74 -14.52 12.58
C MET A 1 23.83 -13.34 13.50
N ASP A 2 24.48 -12.28 13.06
CA ASP A 2 24.56 -11.03 13.80
C ASP A 2 23.26 -10.29 13.54
N LEU A 3 22.30 -10.45 14.45
CA LEU A 3 21.14 -9.57 14.51
C LEU A 3 21.71 -8.19 14.83
N GLY A 4 21.87 -7.36 13.79
CA GLY A 4 22.44 -6.01 13.91
C GLY A 4 21.71 -5.16 14.96
N GLU A 5 22.27 -4.00 15.27
CA GLU A 5 21.79 -3.15 16.35
C GLU A 5 20.27 -2.88 16.28
N LEU A 6 19.64 -2.97 17.46
CA LEU A 6 18.21 -2.76 17.62
C LEU A 6 17.85 -1.31 17.28
N ARG A 7 17.20 -1.11 16.14
CA ARG A 7 16.68 0.21 15.74
C ARG A 7 15.42 0.53 16.54
N TRP A 8 15.55 1.35 17.58
CA TRP A 8 14.45 1.75 18.47
C TRP A 8 13.24 2.35 17.74
N GLU A 9 13.44 3.03 16.61
CA GLU A 9 12.36 3.54 15.76
C GLU A 9 11.44 2.43 15.25
N LEU A 10 12.02 1.31 14.81
CA LEU A 10 11.28 0.14 14.33
C LEU A 10 10.56 -0.57 15.48
N VAL A 11 11.19 -0.66 16.64
CA VAL A 11 10.58 -1.24 17.84
C VAL A 11 9.38 -0.41 18.29
N ALA A 12 9.50 0.92 18.32
CA ALA A 12 8.41 1.83 18.65
C ALA A 12 7.27 1.75 17.62
N CYS A 13 7.62 1.72 16.32
CA CYS A 13 6.64 1.55 15.24
C CYS A 13 5.89 0.22 15.37
N LEU A 14 6.62 -0.88 15.57
CA LEU A 14 6.05 -2.21 15.75
C LEU A 14 5.14 -2.26 16.98
N GLY A 15 5.59 -1.74 18.12
CA GLY A 15 4.79 -1.63 19.34
C GLY A 15 3.50 -0.84 19.12
N GLY A 16 3.58 0.29 18.41
CA GLY A 16 2.42 1.09 18.04
C GLY A 16 1.40 0.32 17.21
N VAL A 17 1.86 -0.40 16.16
CA VAL A 17 0.99 -1.25 15.33
C VAL A 17 0.32 -2.33 16.16
N PHE A 18 1.05 -3.02 17.03
CA PHE A 18 0.49 -4.05 17.92
C PHE A 18 -0.61 -3.50 18.84
N VAL A 19 -0.38 -2.33 19.44
CA VAL A 19 -1.37 -1.66 20.29
C VAL A 19 -2.62 -1.31 19.48
N ILE A 20 -2.47 -0.74 18.27
CA ILE A 20 -3.60 -0.40 17.38
C ILE A 20 -4.39 -1.65 16.97
N CYS A 21 -3.71 -2.73 16.57
CA CYS A 21 -4.36 -3.99 16.21
C CYS A 21 -5.14 -4.57 17.39
N TYR A 22 -4.55 -4.54 18.58
CA TYR A 22 -5.21 -5.00 19.81
C TYR A 22 -6.48 -4.19 20.11
N PHE A 23 -6.41 -2.87 20.07
CA PHE A 23 -7.58 -2.00 20.26
C PHE A 23 -8.65 -2.21 19.17
N SER A 24 -8.24 -2.47 17.94
CA SER A 24 -9.13 -2.73 16.80
C SER A 24 -9.91 -4.04 16.96
N MET A 25 -9.33 -5.03 17.64
CA MET A 25 -9.98 -6.31 17.95
C MET A 25 -10.81 -6.25 19.25
N TRP A 26 -10.37 -5.49 20.27
CA TRP A 26 -11.01 -5.44 21.59
C TRP A 26 -12.48 -5.03 21.51
N LYS A 27 -12.83 -3.98 20.76
CA LYS A 27 -14.23 -3.48 20.68
C LYS A 27 -15.17 -4.32 19.80
N GLY A 28 -14.72 -5.47 19.32
CA GLY A 28 -15.54 -6.44 18.59
C GLY A 28 -15.74 -6.10 17.11
N ILE A 29 -16.07 -7.13 16.34
CA ILE A 29 -16.13 -7.09 14.87
C ILE A 29 -17.22 -6.17 14.31
N LEU A 30 -18.21 -5.78 15.13
CA LEU A 30 -19.31 -4.90 14.73
C LEU A 30 -18.88 -3.43 14.56
N VAL A 31 -17.93 -2.95 15.36
CA VAL A 31 -17.34 -1.61 15.21
C VAL A 31 -16.20 -1.65 14.20
N SER A 32 -15.36 -2.69 14.27
CA SER A 32 -14.27 -2.91 13.32
C SER A 32 -14.78 -3.02 11.88
N GLY A 33 -15.90 -3.73 11.66
CA GLY A 33 -16.54 -3.83 10.35
C GLY A 33 -16.87 -2.45 9.75
N LYS A 34 -17.44 -1.51 10.53
CA LYS A 34 -17.74 -0.14 10.05
C LYS A 34 -16.49 0.64 9.66
N VAL A 35 -15.42 0.53 10.45
CA VAL A 35 -14.14 1.19 10.16
C VAL A 35 -13.46 0.58 8.94
N VAL A 36 -13.57 -0.75 8.77
CA VAL A 36 -13.03 -1.47 7.61
C VAL A 36 -13.62 -0.95 6.31
N TRP A 37 -14.93 -0.68 6.24
CA TRP A 37 -15.55 -0.09 5.05
C TRP A 37 -14.89 1.24 4.64
N PHE A 38 -14.52 2.07 5.62
CA PHE A 38 -13.79 3.32 5.34
C PHE A 38 -12.35 3.04 4.91
N THR A 39 -11.59 2.22 5.65
CA THR A 39 -10.18 1.94 5.35
C THR A 39 -9.98 1.15 4.06
N ALA A 40 -10.97 0.34 3.65
CA ALA A 40 -10.95 -0.38 2.38
C ALA A 40 -11.35 0.54 1.23
N LEU A 41 -12.31 1.45 1.42
CA LEU A 41 -12.76 2.37 0.37
C LEU A 41 -11.78 3.54 0.13
N PHE A 42 -11.19 4.08 1.19
CA PHE A 42 -10.24 5.19 1.14
C PHE A 42 -9.11 5.00 0.11
N PRO A 43 -8.38 3.86 0.06
CA PRO A 43 -7.34 3.66 -0.93
C PRO A 43 -7.90 3.69 -2.36
N TYR A 44 -9.11 3.18 -2.62
CA TYR A 44 -9.72 3.28 -3.95
C TYR A 44 -10.02 4.74 -4.33
N VAL A 45 -10.52 5.55 -3.40
CA VAL A 45 -10.75 6.98 -3.64
C VAL A 45 -9.44 7.70 -3.92
N VAL A 46 -8.38 7.44 -3.14
CA VAL A 46 -7.05 8.01 -3.37
C VAL A 46 -6.49 7.57 -4.72
N LEU A 47 -6.59 6.29 -5.06
CA LEU A 47 -6.17 5.76 -6.37
C LEU A 47 -6.93 6.43 -7.51
N PHE A 48 -8.23 6.65 -7.36
CA PHE A 48 -9.04 7.33 -8.37
C PHE A 48 -8.62 8.80 -8.55
N ILE A 49 -8.38 9.52 -7.47
CA ILE A 49 -7.88 10.91 -7.52
C ILE A 49 -6.49 10.96 -8.15
N LEU A 50 -5.60 10.04 -7.76
CA LEU A 50 -4.26 9.92 -8.33
C LEU A 50 -4.30 9.56 -9.82
N MET A 51 -5.25 8.73 -10.24
CA MET A 51 -5.47 8.39 -11.65
C MET A 51 -5.88 9.61 -12.46
N ILE A 52 -6.86 10.39 -11.99
CA ILE A 52 -7.28 11.63 -12.67
C ILE A 52 -6.11 12.63 -12.71
N ARG A 53 -5.45 12.87 -11.58
CA ARG A 53 -4.28 13.76 -11.49
C ARG A 53 -3.17 13.32 -12.43
N GLY A 54 -2.83 12.03 -12.42
CA GLY A 54 -1.84 11.43 -13.28
C GLY A 54 -2.19 11.58 -14.76
N ALA A 55 -3.45 11.38 -15.14
CA ALA A 55 -3.92 11.55 -16.52
C ALA A 55 -3.91 13.02 -16.98
N THR A 56 -4.13 13.97 -16.07
CA THR A 56 -4.09 15.41 -16.38
C THR A 56 -2.67 15.98 -16.47
N LEU A 57 -1.63 15.23 -16.07
CA LEU A 57 -0.24 15.68 -16.18
C LEU A 57 0.25 15.57 -17.65
N PRO A 58 0.96 16.59 -18.18
CA PRO A 58 1.59 16.47 -19.48
C PRO A 58 2.65 15.35 -19.43
N GLY A 59 2.59 14.41 -20.38
CA GLY A 59 3.48 13.23 -20.42
C GLY A 59 2.88 11.95 -19.84
N ALA A 60 1.64 11.95 -19.33
CA ALA A 60 0.96 10.74 -18.85
C ALA A 60 0.93 9.59 -19.87
N GLY A 61 0.79 9.93 -21.16
CA GLY A 61 0.78 8.97 -22.26
C GLY A 61 2.11 8.22 -22.43
N GLU A 62 3.25 8.83 -22.12
CA GLU A 62 4.55 8.14 -22.16
C GLU A 62 4.68 7.12 -21.02
N GLY A 63 4.20 7.46 -19.82
CA GLY A 63 4.15 6.53 -18.70
C GLY A 63 3.26 5.31 -18.99
N VAL A 64 2.07 5.53 -19.57
CA VAL A 64 1.15 4.44 -19.97
C VAL A 64 1.79 3.59 -21.08
N LYS A 65 2.41 4.22 -22.08
CA LYS A 65 3.10 3.51 -23.16
C LYS A 65 4.25 2.68 -22.62
N TYR A 66 5.07 3.21 -21.72
CA TYR A 66 6.16 2.47 -21.07
C TYR A 66 5.64 1.26 -20.29
N TYR A 67 4.56 1.44 -19.51
CA TYR A 67 3.95 0.35 -18.74
C TYR A 67 3.39 -0.77 -19.64
N LEU A 68 2.75 -0.41 -20.75
CA LEU A 68 2.11 -1.35 -21.67
C LEU A 68 3.04 -1.87 -22.77
N THR A 69 4.26 -1.35 -22.92
CA THR A 69 5.20 -1.81 -23.96
C THR A 69 5.64 -3.23 -23.61
N PRO A 70 5.23 -4.25 -24.39
CA PRO A 70 5.49 -5.63 -24.04
C PRO A 70 6.97 -5.97 -24.28
N ASN A 71 7.69 -6.30 -23.21
CA ASN A 71 9.07 -6.76 -23.31
C ASN A 71 9.11 -8.29 -23.28
N PHE A 72 9.00 -8.92 -24.45
CA PHE A 72 9.00 -10.39 -24.59
C PHE A 72 10.30 -11.05 -24.12
N THR A 73 11.40 -10.30 -24.02
CA THR A 73 12.66 -10.78 -23.45
C THR A 73 12.53 -11.09 -21.94
N ARG A 74 11.65 -10.38 -21.22
CA ARG A 74 11.33 -10.65 -19.80
C ARG A 74 10.48 -11.91 -19.61
N LEU A 75 9.67 -12.27 -20.60
CA LEU A 75 8.82 -13.47 -20.59
C LEU A 75 9.62 -14.76 -20.87
N ALA A 76 10.73 -14.66 -21.60
CA ALA A 76 11.60 -15.80 -21.94
C ALA A 76 12.67 -16.10 -20.86
N SER A 77 12.96 -15.13 -19.99
CA SER A 77 13.90 -15.30 -18.87
C SER A 77 13.16 -15.79 -17.62
N SER A 78 13.26 -17.08 -17.32
CA SER A 78 12.90 -17.64 -16.02
C SER A 78 13.94 -17.24 -14.97
N GLN A 79 13.68 -16.14 -14.26
CA GLN A 79 14.35 -15.80 -12.99
C GLN A 79 13.29 -15.65 -11.91
#